data_AF-A0A3D5WM87-F1
#
_entry.id   AF-A0A3D5WM87-F1
#
_cell.length_a   1.000
_cell.length_b   1.000
_cell.length_c   1.000
_cell.angle_alpha   90.00
_cell.angle_beta   90.00
_cell.angle_gamma   90.00
#
_symmetry.space_group_name_H-M   'P 1'
#
loop_
_entity.id
_entity.type
_entity.pdbx_description
1 polymer ?
#
loop_
_entity_poly.entity_id
_entity_poly.type
_entity_poly.pdbx_seq_one_letter_code
_entity_poly.pdbx_strand_id
1 'polypeptide(L)'
;MKTLVAIGEALIDFAPQQTGRQIKDTESFMPKVGGAPANVCGAYAKLGGKAVMLTQLGADPFGDKIVEELAHSGIDTTYISRTEEANTSLAFVALLENGDREFTFFRKPGADMLYRPEQVPEEVFADAYALHFCSVSLGDYPMKQAHKKAIEKASAAGVMISFDPNLRPQLWPDQAQLKAAVTEFLPCADILKLSDEELFFVTGKEHIEDAVEELFAMGISVILYTKGSQGAEVYTRTAHVAVSGTGKKAVDTTGAGDGFIGSFLNQLAYEGRTLDDMKKMTDKEWESYLIFSNRYCGESIQKKGALSSYLTRREMEMLFG
;
A
#
# COMPACT_ATOMS: atom_id res chain seq x y z
N MET A 1 -10.10 18.04 6.43
CA MET A 1 -9.06 17.28 5.69
C MET A 1 -9.72 16.11 5.02
N LYS A 2 -9.36 15.84 3.77
CA LYS A 2 -10.01 14.82 2.94
C LYS A 2 -9.59 13.40 3.36
N THR A 3 -10.47 12.42 3.17
CA THR A 3 -10.30 11.05 3.71
C THR A 3 -9.64 10.12 2.69
N LEU A 4 -8.61 9.38 3.08
CA LEU A 4 -8.13 8.23 2.31
C LEU A 4 -8.87 6.99 2.78
N VAL A 5 -9.56 6.29 1.87
CA VAL A 5 -10.12 4.97 2.14
C VAL A 5 -9.15 3.95 1.58
N ALA A 6 -8.81 2.91 2.33
CA ALA A 6 -8.09 1.76 1.79
C ALA A 6 -8.91 0.48 2.00
N ILE A 7 -8.78 -0.46 1.08
CA ILE A 7 -9.41 -1.77 1.16
C ILE A 7 -8.35 -2.85 0.93
N GLY A 8 -8.40 -3.91 1.74
CA GLY A 8 -7.50 -5.06 1.60
C GLY A 8 -7.21 -5.73 2.93
N GLU A 9 -6.05 -6.36 3.02
CA GLU A 9 -5.63 -7.14 4.18
C GLU A 9 -5.05 -6.25 5.29
N ALA A 10 -5.32 -6.64 6.52
CA ALA A 10 -4.53 -6.28 7.69
C ALA A 10 -4.22 -7.58 8.45
N LEU A 11 -2.96 -7.78 8.83
CA LEU A 11 -2.49 -9.05 9.36
C LEU A 11 -1.39 -8.85 10.42
N ILE A 12 -1.03 -9.94 11.10
CA ILE A 12 0.15 -9.95 11.98
C ILE A 12 1.33 -10.58 11.27
N ASP A 13 2.38 -9.78 11.07
CA ASP A 13 3.70 -10.23 10.67
C ASP A 13 4.49 -10.63 11.93
N PHE A 14 4.78 -11.91 12.06
CA PHE A 14 5.70 -12.45 13.04
C PHE A 14 7.14 -12.25 12.55
N ALA A 15 7.74 -11.15 12.99
CA ALA A 15 9.11 -10.79 12.65
C ALA A 15 10.11 -11.58 13.52
N PRO A 16 11.14 -12.19 12.92
CA PRO A 16 12.07 -13.04 13.65
C PRO A 16 12.96 -12.19 14.56
N GLN A 17 13.22 -12.64 15.78
CA GLN A 17 14.18 -11.97 16.67
C GLN A 17 15.62 -12.45 16.46
N GLN A 18 15.80 -13.49 15.63
CA GLN A 18 17.08 -14.10 15.26
C GLN A 18 17.19 -14.12 13.74
N THR A 19 18.39 -13.87 13.20
CA THR A 19 18.66 -13.90 11.75
C THR A 19 19.56 -15.08 11.41
N GLY A 20 19.65 -15.43 10.13
CA GLY A 20 20.48 -16.54 9.65
C GLY A 20 19.85 -17.92 9.83
N ARG A 21 18.53 -18.01 10.02
CA ARG A 21 17.82 -19.27 10.27
C ARG A 21 16.57 -19.36 9.41
N GLN A 22 16.16 -20.59 9.08
CA GLN A 22 14.86 -20.86 8.48
C GLN A 22 13.74 -20.68 9.51
N ILE A 23 12.50 -20.53 9.05
CA ILE A 23 11.32 -20.39 9.93
C ILE A 23 11.23 -21.55 10.93
N LYS A 24 11.45 -22.78 10.47
CA LYS A 24 11.40 -24.00 11.29
C LYS A 24 12.42 -24.04 12.44
N ASP A 25 13.53 -23.29 12.32
CA ASP A 25 14.66 -23.26 13.26
C ASP A 25 14.70 -21.95 14.07
N THR A 26 13.72 -21.06 13.86
CA THR A 26 13.60 -19.78 14.55
C THR A 26 12.83 -19.96 15.87
N GLU A 27 13.44 -19.57 16.98
CA GLU A 27 12.90 -19.86 18.32
C GLU A 27 11.93 -18.77 18.82
N SER A 28 12.03 -17.56 18.28
CA SER A 28 11.26 -16.42 18.76
C SER A 28 10.86 -15.46 17.65
N PHE A 29 9.58 -15.10 17.68
CA PHE A 29 8.98 -14.13 16.79
C PHE A 29 8.28 -13.04 17.58
N MET A 30 8.28 -11.83 17.04
CA MET A 30 7.58 -10.69 17.60
C MET A 30 6.39 -10.34 16.69
N PRO A 31 5.15 -10.32 17.20
CA PRO A 31 4.01 -9.91 16.40
C PRO A 31 4.08 -8.42 16.08
N LYS A 32 3.97 -8.08 14.80
CA LYS A 32 3.89 -6.72 14.27
C LYS A 32 2.65 -6.59 13.41
N VAL A 33 1.92 -5.49 13.54
CA VAL A 33 0.82 -5.21 12.61
C VAL A 33 1.39 -4.84 11.25
N GLY A 34 0.85 -5.49 10.22
CA GLY A 34 1.20 -5.30 8.83
C GLY A 34 -0.03 -5.34 7.92
N GLY A 35 0.22 -5.47 6.62
CA GLY A 35 -0.76 -5.28 5.55
C GLY A 35 -0.48 -3.99 4.79
N ALA A 36 -0.26 -4.10 3.48
CA ALA A 36 0.16 -2.96 2.68
C ALA A 36 -0.87 -1.81 2.68
N PRO A 37 -2.18 -2.06 2.51
CA PRO A 37 -3.19 -1.00 2.57
C PRO A 37 -3.24 -0.30 3.93
N ALA A 38 -3.08 -1.06 5.03
CA ALA A 38 -3.03 -0.51 6.39
C ALA A 38 -1.81 0.41 6.60
N ASN A 39 -0.65 0.02 6.07
CA ASN A 39 0.56 0.85 6.09
C ASN A 39 0.36 2.16 5.32
N VAL A 40 -0.28 2.13 4.15
CA VAL A 40 -0.60 3.33 3.36
C VAL A 40 -1.51 4.28 4.15
N CYS A 41 -2.57 3.74 4.79
CA CYS A 41 -3.42 4.51 5.70
C CYS A 41 -2.61 5.15 6.83
N GLY A 42 -1.68 4.41 7.44
CA GLY A 42 -0.84 4.91 8.52
C GLY A 42 0.06 6.06 8.10
N ALA A 43 0.71 5.96 6.93
CA ALA A 43 1.52 7.05 6.39
C ALA A 43 0.68 8.31 6.12
N TYR A 44 -0.49 8.12 5.50
CA TYR A 44 -1.42 9.22 5.23
C TYR A 44 -1.93 9.89 6.51
N ALA A 45 -2.26 9.09 7.55
CA ALA A 45 -2.74 9.57 8.84
C ALA A 45 -1.66 10.29 9.66
N LYS A 46 -0.43 9.76 9.69
CA LYS A 46 0.70 10.39 10.39
C LYS A 46 1.03 11.78 9.83
N LEU A 47 0.86 11.96 8.53
CA LEU A 47 1.00 13.25 7.86
C LEU A 47 -0.22 14.19 8.05
N GLY A 48 -1.16 13.81 8.91
CA GLY A 48 -2.29 14.64 9.34
C GLY A 48 -3.61 14.32 8.63
N GLY A 49 -3.61 13.45 7.62
CA GLY A 49 -4.82 13.08 6.90
C GLY A 49 -5.79 12.23 7.73
N LYS A 50 -7.04 12.10 7.27
CA LYS A 50 -7.99 11.11 7.80
C LYS A 50 -7.89 9.83 6.98
N ALA A 51 -7.73 8.67 7.62
CA ALA A 51 -7.65 7.40 6.93
C ALA A 51 -8.70 6.41 7.45
N VAL A 52 -9.33 5.64 6.56
CA VAL A 52 -10.31 4.59 6.87
C VAL A 52 -9.82 3.29 6.27
N MET A 53 -9.86 2.20 7.04
CA MET A 53 -9.51 0.86 6.56
C MET A 53 -10.77 -0.01 6.43
N LEU A 54 -11.01 -0.54 5.23
CA LEU A 54 -12.06 -1.50 4.93
C LEU A 54 -11.46 -2.92 4.90
N THR A 55 -11.74 -3.71 5.93
CA THR A 55 -11.22 -5.08 6.05
C THR A 55 -12.06 -5.91 7.02
N GLN A 56 -11.71 -7.18 7.16
CA GLN A 56 -12.27 -8.08 8.15
C GLN A 56 -11.16 -8.77 8.94
N LEU A 57 -11.33 -8.82 10.25
CA LEU A 57 -10.42 -9.47 11.18
C LEU A 57 -11.16 -10.58 11.94
N GLY A 58 -10.40 -11.56 12.43
CA GLY A 58 -10.96 -12.57 13.33
C GLY A 58 -11.33 -11.93 14.66
N ALA A 59 -12.37 -12.46 15.31
CA ALA A 59 -12.74 -12.14 16.69
C ALA A 59 -11.75 -12.82 17.67
N ASP A 60 -10.48 -12.46 17.53
CA ASP A 60 -9.35 -13.06 18.24
C ASP A 60 -8.36 -11.97 18.72
N PRO A 61 -7.43 -12.32 19.64
CA PRO A 61 -6.48 -11.35 20.20
C PRO A 61 -5.56 -10.68 19.16
N PHE A 62 -5.30 -11.33 18.02
CA PHE A 62 -4.50 -10.72 16.95
C PHE A 62 -5.31 -9.67 16.20
N GLY A 63 -6.59 -9.95 15.96
CA GLY A 63 -7.52 -8.96 15.45
C GLY A 63 -7.65 -7.78 16.40
N ASP A 64 -7.73 -8.00 17.71
CA ASP A 64 -7.83 -6.91 18.70
C ASP A 64 -6.58 -6.03 18.65
N LYS A 65 -5.40 -6.65 18.63
CA LYS A 65 -4.11 -5.96 18.49
C LYS A 65 -4.04 -5.09 17.23
N ILE A 66 -4.53 -5.58 16.10
CA ILE A 66 -4.58 -4.80 14.84
C ILE A 66 -5.46 -3.57 15.03
N VAL A 67 -6.68 -3.73 15.54
CA VAL A 67 -7.61 -2.60 15.76
C VAL A 67 -6.98 -1.55 16.66
N GLU A 68 -6.34 -1.96 17.76
CA GLU A 68 -5.67 -1.05 18.69
C GLU A 68 -4.50 -0.29 18.02
N GLU A 69 -3.61 -0.98 17.30
CA GLU A 69 -2.46 -0.32 16.67
C GLU A 69 -2.86 0.60 15.50
N LEU A 70 -3.89 0.23 14.72
CA LEU A 70 -4.43 1.10 13.68
C LEU A 70 -5.04 2.36 14.28
N ALA A 71 -5.84 2.23 15.35
CA ALA A 71 -6.41 3.37 16.07
C ALA A 71 -5.32 4.27 16.68
N HIS A 72 -4.30 3.69 17.31
CA HIS A 72 -3.13 4.45 17.82
C HIS A 72 -2.34 5.15 16.71
N SER A 73 -2.41 4.64 15.48
CA SER A 73 -1.80 5.25 14.29
C SER A 73 -2.67 6.33 13.65
N GLY A 74 -3.87 6.61 14.20
CA GLY A 74 -4.79 7.63 13.70
C GLY A 74 -5.68 7.15 12.55
N ILE A 75 -5.78 5.84 12.33
CA ILE A 75 -6.64 5.23 11.31
C ILE A 75 -8.01 4.95 11.94
N ASP A 76 -9.07 5.35 11.25
CA ASP A 76 -10.44 5.06 11.65
C ASP A 76 -10.75 3.57 11.45
N THR A 77 -11.07 2.90 12.56
CA THR A 77 -11.34 1.46 12.64
C THR A 77 -12.83 1.14 12.70
N THR A 78 -13.71 2.15 12.61
CA THR A 78 -15.18 2.00 12.72
C THR A 78 -15.75 0.99 11.71
N TYR A 79 -15.12 0.87 10.53
CA TYR A 79 -15.58 0.03 9.43
C TYR A 79 -14.86 -1.32 9.34
N ILE A 80 -14.05 -1.67 10.34
CA ILE A 80 -13.39 -2.98 10.39
C ILE A 80 -14.40 -4.02 10.86
N SER A 81 -14.71 -4.99 10.00
CA SER A 81 -15.58 -6.10 10.34
C SER A 81 -14.86 -7.13 11.22
N ARG A 82 -15.63 -7.84 12.06
CA ARG A 82 -15.16 -8.93 12.92
C ARG A 82 -15.89 -10.23 12.56
N THR A 83 -15.21 -11.36 12.56
CA THR A 83 -15.83 -12.67 12.29
C THR A 83 -15.29 -13.77 13.20
N GLU A 84 -16.13 -14.75 13.52
CA GLU A 84 -15.74 -16.00 14.19
C GLU A 84 -15.50 -17.15 13.18
N GLU A 85 -15.77 -16.93 11.88
CA GLU A 85 -15.66 -17.96 10.84
C GLU A 85 -14.21 -18.32 10.48
N ALA A 86 -13.27 -17.39 10.69
CA ALA A 86 -11.85 -17.58 10.46
C ALA A 86 -11.01 -16.68 11.37
N ASN A 87 -9.78 -17.10 11.63
CA ASN A 87 -8.82 -16.31 12.40
C ASN A 87 -8.24 -15.16 11.56
N THR A 88 -7.77 -14.13 12.25
CA THR A 88 -6.91 -13.08 11.69
C THR A 88 -5.71 -13.70 10.97
N SER A 89 -5.43 -13.24 9.76
CA SER A 89 -4.30 -13.71 8.96
C SER A 89 -2.97 -13.47 9.67
N LEU A 90 -2.07 -14.46 9.59
CA LEU A 90 -0.73 -14.38 10.14
C LEU A 90 0.31 -14.66 9.05
N ALA A 91 1.44 -13.98 9.11
CA ALA A 91 2.61 -14.29 8.30
C ALA A 91 3.81 -14.49 9.21
N PHE A 92 4.61 -15.53 9.00
CA PHE A 92 5.90 -15.70 9.66
C PHE A 92 6.99 -15.40 8.66
N VAL A 93 7.98 -14.64 9.11
CA VAL A 93 9.12 -14.21 8.31
C VAL A 93 10.39 -14.76 8.92
N ALA A 94 11.31 -15.25 8.10
CA ALA A 94 12.69 -15.48 8.51
C ALA A 94 13.66 -14.73 7.60
N LEU A 95 14.77 -14.24 8.16
CA LEU A 95 15.86 -13.65 7.38
C LEU A 95 17.00 -14.67 7.34
N LEU A 96 17.28 -15.18 6.14
CA LEU A 96 18.29 -16.21 5.90
C LEU A 96 19.71 -15.61 5.91
N GLU A 97 20.75 -16.45 6.00
CA GLU A 97 22.15 -16.00 6.07
C GLU A 97 22.59 -15.22 4.82
N ASN A 98 22.02 -15.55 3.66
CA ASN A 98 22.28 -14.89 2.39
C ASN A 98 21.52 -13.55 2.24
N GLY A 99 20.71 -13.16 3.23
CA GLY A 99 19.89 -11.96 3.21
C GLY A 99 18.51 -12.14 2.58
N ASP A 100 18.20 -13.31 2.03
CA ASP A 100 16.87 -13.62 1.50
C ASP A 100 15.84 -13.74 2.63
N ARG A 101 14.57 -13.53 2.28
CA ARG A 101 13.46 -13.67 3.21
C ARG A 101 12.66 -14.94 2.89
N GLU A 102 12.43 -15.76 3.90
CA GLU A 102 11.48 -16.86 3.86
C GLU A 102 10.15 -16.37 4.44
N PHE A 103 9.03 -16.70 3.79
CA PHE A 103 7.69 -16.35 4.24
C PHE A 103 6.81 -17.59 4.31
N THR A 104 6.01 -17.73 5.36
CA THR A 104 4.87 -18.65 5.39
C THR A 104 3.63 -17.92 5.89
N PHE A 105 2.51 -18.15 5.22
CA PHE A 105 1.25 -17.45 5.47
C PHE A 105 0.19 -18.41 5.99
N PHE A 106 -0.34 -18.11 7.16
CA PHE A 106 -1.52 -18.74 7.73
C PHE A 106 -2.75 -17.95 7.30
N ARG A 107 -3.10 -18.11 6.01
CA ARG A 107 -4.16 -17.38 5.31
C ARG A 107 -4.89 -18.30 4.32
N LYS A 108 -5.57 -19.35 4.82
CA LYS A 108 -6.29 -20.36 3.99
C LYS A 108 -7.52 -21.00 4.70
N PRO A 109 -8.66 -20.29 4.84
CA PRO A 109 -8.84 -18.86 4.63
C PRO A 109 -8.38 -18.06 5.85
N GLY A 110 -7.97 -16.81 5.63
CA GLY A 110 -7.89 -15.80 6.69
C GLY A 110 -9.18 -14.98 6.75
N ALA A 111 -9.45 -14.33 7.88
CA ALA A 111 -10.66 -13.53 8.09
C ALA A 111 -10.89 -12.45 7.01
N ASP A 112 -9.82 -11.80 6.54
CA ASP A 112 -9.85 -10.76 5.51
C ASP A 112 -10.36 -11.27 4.16
N MET A 113 -10.08 -12.53 3.82
CA MET A 113 -10.53 -13.15 2.57
C MET A 113 -12.05 -13.29 2.51
N LEU A 114 -12.70 -13.36 3.67
CA LEU A 114 -14.14 -13.57 3.82
C LEU A 114 -14.93 -12.25 3.77
N TYR A 115 -14.29 -11.08 3.72
CA TYR A 115 -14.98 -9.80 3.62
C TYR A 115 -15.77 -9.70 2.31
N ARG A 116 -17.05 -9.35 2.39
CA ARG A 116 -18.00 -9.44 1.27
C ARG A 116 -18.39 -8.07 0.72
N PRO A 117 -18.89 -7.99 -0.53
CA PRO A 117 -19.41 -6.74 -1.08
C PRO A 117 -20.47 -6.07 -0.21
N GLU A 118 -21.32 -6.84 0.46
CA GLU A 118 -22.40 -6.32 1.30
C GLU A 118 -21.86 -5.54 2.51
N GLN A 119 -20.62 -5.80 2.91
CA GLN A 119 -19.97 -5.13 4.03
C GLN A 119 -19.31 -3.80 3.64
N VAL A 120 -19.16 -3.50 2.35
CA VAL A 120 -18.60 -2.22 1.89
C VAL A 120 -19.58 -1.08 2.25
N PRO A 121 -19.20 -0.17 3.17
CA PRO A 121 -20.04 0.94 3.60
C PRO A 121 -20.02 2.03 2.53
N GLU A 122 -21.13 2.27 1.84
CA GLU A 122 -21.14 3.17 0.68
C GLU A 122 -20.95 4.64 1.08
N GLU A 123 -21.34 5.00 2.30
CA GLU A 123 -21.24 6.35 2.86
C GLU A 123 -19.81 6.85 3.00
N VAL A 124 -18.80 5.96 3.11
CA VAL A 124 -17.40 6.38 3.28
C VAL A 124 -16.85 7.08 2.04
N PHE A 125 -17.47 6.86 0.88
CA PHE A 125 -17.04 7.45 -0.39
C PHE A 125 -17.55 8.87 -0.62
N ALA A 126 -18.56 9.33 0.14
CA ALA A 126 -19.12 10.66 -0.02
C ALA A 126 -18.10 11.79 0.24
N ASP A 127 -17.18 11.57 1.20
CA ASP A 127 -16.12 12.52 1.59
C ASP A 127 -14.71 11.97 1.31
N ALA A 128 -14.61 10.87 0.58
CA ALA A 128 -13.33 10.26 0.24
C ALA A 128 -12.58 11.09 -0.81
N TYR A 129 -11.28 11.21 -0.61
CA TYR A 129 -10.35 11.78 -1.57
C TYR A 129 -9.87 10.75 -2.57
N ALA A 130 -9.47 9.59 -2.05
CA ALA A 130 -8.96 8.49 -2.81
C ALA A 130 -9.36 7.16 -2.16
N LEU A 131 -9.53 6.14 -2.99
CA LEU A 131 -9.56 4.73 -2.62
C LEU A 131 -8.21 4.11 -2.98
N HIS A 132 -7.55 3.46 -2.03
CA HIS A 132 -6.30 2.73 -2.26
C HIS A 132 -6.47 1.22 -2.05
N PHE A 133 -5.83 0.41 -2.89
CA PHE A 133 -5.80 -1.04 -2.72
C PHE A 133 -4.53 -1.69 -3.30
N CYS A 134 -4.31 -2.96 -2.95
CA CYS A 134 -3.18 -3.78 -3.39
C CYS A 134 -3.62 -5.15 -3.93
N SER A 135 -2.71 -5.91 -4.58
CA SER A 135 -3.11 -7.17 -5.22
C SER A 135 -3.30 -8.35 -4.27
N VAL A 136 -2.73 -8.32 -3.06
CA VAL A 136 -2.79 -9.42 -2.06
C VAL A 136 -4.21 -9.92 -1.79
N SER A 137 -5.20 -9.03 -1.88
CA SER A 137 -6.61 -9.27 -1.58
C SER A 137 -7.49 -9.55 -2.82
N LEU A 138 -6.88 -9.73 -4.00
CA LEU A 138 -7.57 -9.90 -5.29
C LEU A 138 -7.66 -11.36 -5.78
N GLY A 139 -7.36 -12.33 -4.93
CA GLY A 139 -7.52 -13.75 -5.24
C GLY A 139 -9.00 -14.17 -5.35
N ASP A 140 -9.25 -15.42 -5.74
CA ASP A 140 -10.62 -15.91 -5.95
C ASP A 140 -11.35 -16.21 -4.62
N TYR A 141 -11.76 -15.16 -3.93
CA TYR A 141 -12.52 -15.18 -2.68
C TYR A 141 -13.36 -13.89 -2.53
N PRO A 142 -14.32 -13.81 -1.59
CA PRO A 142 -15.27 -12.70 -1.50
C PRO A 142 -14.67 -11.29 -1.52
N MET A 143 -13.49 -11.10 -0.92
CA MET A 143 -12.82 -9.80 -0.85
C MET A 143 -12.53 -9.20 -2.23
N LYS A 144 -12.30 -10.02 -3.27
CA LYS A 144 -12.14 -9.52 -4.66
C LYS A 144 -13.40 -8.82 -5.16
N GLN A 145 -14.59 -9.35 -4.86
CA GLN A 145 -15.86 -8.73 -5.23
C GLN A 145 -16.11 -7.47 -4.39
N ALA A 146 -15.66 -7.45 -3.13
CA ALA A 146 -15.72 -6.25 -2.30
C ALA A 146 -14.85 -5.12 -2.87
N HIS A 147 -13.67 -5.43 -3.41
CA HIS A 147 -12.84 -4.45 -4.13
C HIS A 147 -13.56 -3.89 -5.36
N LYS A 148 -14.20 -4.75 -6.17
CA LYS A 148 -14.98 -4.30 -7.33
C LYS A 148 -16.09 -3.33 -6.93
N LYS A 149 -16.85 -3.66 -5.88
CA LYS A 149 -17.91 -2.77 -5.38
C LYS A 149 -17.33 -1.46 -4.83
N ALA A 150 -16.24 -1.52 -4.07
CA ALA A 150 -15.59 -0.32 -3.54
C ALA A 150 -15.10 0.61 -4.67
N ILE A 151 -14.46 0.06 -5.70
CA ILE A 151 -14.03 0.80 -6.90
C ILE A 151 -15.23 1.40 -7.61
N GLU A 152 -16.29 0.62 -7.87
CA GLU A 152 -17.51 1.11 -8.52
C GLU A 152 -18.11 2.32 -7.78
N LYS A 153 -18.24 2.21 -6.45
CA LYS A 153 -18.81 3.27 -5.60
C LYS A 153 -17.90 4.50 -5.51
N ALA A 154 -16.60 4.29 -5.38
CA ALA A 154 -15.60 5.35 -5.39
C ALA A 154 -15.63 6.12 -6.73
N SER A 155 -15.56 5.41 -7.86
CA SER A 155 -15.62 6.02 -9.19
C SER A 155 -16.93 6.77 -9.43
N ALA A 156 -18.07 6.22 -9.01
CA ALA A 156 -19.36 6.91 -9.12
C ALA A 156 -19.44 8.20 -8.29
N ALA A 157 -18.70 8.27 -7.18
CA ALA A 157 -18.57 9.46 -6.33
C ALA A 157 -17.46 10.43 -6.78
N GLY A 158 -16.73 10.13 -7.87
CA GLY A 158 -15.60 10.94 -8.35
C GLY A 158 -14.36 10.86 -7.45
N VAL A 159 -14.26 9.81 -6.64
CA VAL A 159 -13.11 9.53 -5.78
C VAL A 159 -11.98 8.93 -6.64
N MET A 160 -10.75 9.41 -6.43
CA MET A 160 -9.59 8.89 -7.18
C MET A 160 -9.25 7.47 -6.79
N ILE A 161 -8.87 6.64 -7.76
CA ILE A 161 -8.49 5.26 -7.52
C ILE A 161 -6.97 5.13 -7.58
N SER A 162 -6.35 4.71 -6.47
CA SER A 162 -4.93 4.43 -6.35
C SER A 162 -4.70 2.92 -6.24
N PHE A 163 -3.80 2.40 -7.08
CA PHE A 163 -3.43 0.99 -7.06
C PHE A 163 -1.91 0.85 -6.93
N ASP A 164 -1.47 0.07 -5.94
CA ASP A 164 -0.10 -0.45 -5.83
C ASP A 164 -0.19 -1.98 -5.93
N PRO A 165 0.24 -2.62 -7.03
CA PRO A 165 0.17 -4.07 -7.16
C PRO A 165 0.79 -4.78 -5.97
N ASN A 166 1.87 -4.27 -5.37
CA ASN A 166 2.51 -4.79 -4.16
C ASN A 166 2.59 -6.33 -4.15
N LEU A 167 3.21 -6.89 -5.20
CA LEU A 167 3.08 -8.30 -5.54
C LEU A 167 3.54 -9.22 -4.41
N ARG A 168 2.77 -10.29 -4.13
CA ARG A 168 3.15 -11.37 -3.20
C ARG A 168 2.89 -12.74 -3.83
N PRO A 169 3.75 -13.19 -4.78
CA PRO A 169 3.54 -14.43 -5.52
C PRO A 169 3.28 -15.67 -4.63
N GLN A 170 3.83 -15.69 -3.41
CA GLN A 170 3.69 -16.79 -2.45
C GLN A 170 2.25 -16.97 -1.93
N LEU A 171 1.39 -15.96 -2.06
CA LEU A 171 -0.02 -16.01 -1.66
C LEU A 171 -0.95 -16.52 -2.77
N TRP A 172 -0.40 -16.76 -3.96
CA TRP A 172 -1.17 -17.19 -5.13
C TRP A 172 -0.88 -18.66 -5.45
N PRO A 173 -1.88 -19.40 -5.98
CA PRO A 173 -1.65 -20.78 -6.39
C PRO A 173 -0.59 -20.89 -7.49
N ASP A 174 -0.55 -19.90 -8.39
CA ASP A 174 0.45 -19.75 -9.44
C ASP A 174 0.57 -18.29 -9.89
N GLN A 175 1.62 -18.01 -10.66
CA GLN A 175 1.88 -16.66 -11.19
C GLN A 175 0.86 -16.19 -12.23
N ALA A 176 0.21 -17.11 -12.96
CA ALA A 176 -0.75 -16.75 -14.00
C ALA A 176 -2.03 -16.16 -13.39
N GLN A 177 -2.49 -16.71 -12.26
CA GLN A 177 -3.63 -16.17 -11.52
C GLN A 177 -3.34 -14.80 -10.92
N LEU A 178 -2.15 -14.60 -10.34
CA LEU A 178 -1.72 -13.28 -9.87
C LEU A 178 -1.69 -12.27 -11.03
N LYS A 179 -1.07 -12.64 -12.15
CA LYS A 179 -1.01 -11.79 -13.35
C LYS A 179 -2.41 -11.44 -13.85
N ALA A 180 -3.30 -12.42 -13.96
CA ALA A 180 -4.67 -12.21 -14.42
C ALA A 180 -5.43 -11.22 -13.50
N ALA A 181 -5.30 -11.38 -12.17
CA ALA A 181 -5.95 -10.48 -11.23
C ALA A 181 -5.38 -9.06 -11.27
N VAL A 182 -4.05 -8.89 -11.37
CA VAL A 182 -3.44 -7.57 -11.52
C VAL A 182 -3.91 -6.91 -12.82
N THR A 183 -3.84 -7.63 -13.95
CA THR A 183 -4.29 -7.13 -15.26
C THR A 183 -5.76 -6.73 -15.26
N GLU A 184 -6.62 -7.47 -14.55
CA GLU A 184 -8.06 -7.17 -14.43
C GLU A 184 -8.31 -5.81 -13.74
N PHE A 185 -7.49 -5.44 -12.76
CA PHE A 185 -7.70 -4.23 -11.94
C PHE A 185 -6.85 -3.02 -12.39
N LEU A 186 -5.84 -3.21 -13.24
CA LEU A 186 -5.03 -2.11 -13.78
C LEU A 186 -5.87 -0.98 -14.41
N PRO A 187 -6.89 -1.25 -15.27
CA PRO A 187 -7.69 -0.20 -15.90
C PRO A 187 -8.60 0.56 -14.93
N CYS A 188 -8.72 0.10 -13.68
CA CYS A 188 -9.50 0.79 -12.66
C CYS A 188 -8.73 1.92 -11.97
N ALA A 189 -7.41 2.00 -12.14
CA ALA A 189 -6.56 2.94 -11.42
C ALA A 189 -6.41 4.28 -12.15
N ASP A 190 -6.56 5.38 -11.43
CA ASP A 190 -6.14 6.72 -11.88
C ASP A 190 -4.65 6.96 -11.57
N ILE A 191 -4.20 6.48 -10.40
CA ILE A 191 -2.83 6.57 -9.93
C ILE A 191 -2.29 5.15 -9.75
N LEU A 192 -1.32 4.76 -10.57
CA LEU A 192 -0.62 3.48 -10.45
C LEU A 192 0.75 3.72 -9.84
N LYS A 193 1.10 2.98 -8.78
CA LYS A 193 2.48 2.90 -8.31
C LYS A 193 3.05 1.53 -8.66
N LEU A 194 4.24 1.49 -9.24
CA LEU A 194 5.00 0.29 -9.61
C LEU A 194 6.43 0.39 -9.06
N SER A 195 6.99 -0.71 -8.57
CA SER A 195 8.43 -0.82 -8.40
C SER A 195 9.12 -1.33 -9.66
N ASP A 196 10.44 -1.14 -9.72
CA ASP A 196 11.33 -1.77 -10.70
C ASP A 196 11.24 -3.30 -10.68
N GLU A 197 11.15 -3.90 -9.50
CA GLU A 197 10.97 -5.35 -9.33
C GLU A 197 9.63 -5.86 -9.90
N GLU A 198 8.61 -5.01 -9.97
CA GLU A 198 7.26 -5.38 -10.42
C GLU A 198 7.05 -5.12 -11.91
N LEU A 199 7.83 -4.22 -12.52
CA LEU A 199 7.60 -3.72 -13.88
C LEU A 199 7.44 -4.84 -14.91
N PHE A 200 8.41 -5.76 -14.97
CA PHE A 200 8.39 -6.84 -15.95
C PHE A 200 7.20 -7.76 -15.72
N PHE A 201 6.89 -8.10 -14.47
CA PHE A 201 5.75 -8.95 -14.17
C PHE A 201 4.44 -8.29 -14.60
N VAL A 202 4.26 -6.99 -14.33
CA VAL A 202 3.02 -6.26 -14.58
C VAL A 202 2.83 -5.91 -16.06
N THR A 203 3.90 -5.59 -16.79
CA THR A 203 3.81 -5.03 -18.15
C THR A 203 4.43 -5.92 -19.23
N GLY A 204 5.30 -6.87 -18.85
CA GLY A 204 6.12 -7.64 -19.79
C GLY A 204 7.24 -6.82 -20.45
N LYS A 205 7.55 -5.62 -19.93
CA LYS A 205 8.61 -4.73 -20.43
C LYS A 205 9.77 -4.68 -19.45
N GLU A 206 10.99 -4.55 -19.98
CA GLU A 206 12.22 -4.38 -19.18
C GLU A 206 12.43 -2.92 -18.75
N HIS A 207 11.88 -1.98 -19.50
CA HIS A 207 12.03 -0.54 -19.29
C HIS A 207 10.66 0.12 -19.18
N ILE A 208 10.53 1.06 -18.24
CA ILE A 208 9.23 1.68 -17.92
C ILE A 208 8.74 2.51 -19.11
N GLU A 209 9.66 3.13 -19.86
CA GLU A 209 9.41 3.93 -21.04
C GLU A 209 8.67 3.14 -22.13
N ASP A 210 8.89 1.83 -22.21
CA ASP A 210 8.22 0.92 -23.16
C ASP A 210 6.79 0.53 -22.71
N ALA A 211 6.43 0.80 -21.46
CA ALA A 211 5.13 0.47 -20.86
C ALA A 211 4.23 1.69 -20.65
N VAL A 212 4.79 2.91 -20.55
CA VAL A 212 4.07 4.14 -20.18
C VAL A 212 2.84 4.39 -21.06
N GLU A 213 2.98 4.32 -22.39
CA GLU A 213 1.86 4.57 -23.30
C GLU A 213 0.76 3.51 -23.20
N GLU A 214 1.13 2.24 -22.99
CA GLU A 214 0.18 1.15 -22.79
C GLU A 214 -0.61 1.35 -21.49
N LEU A 215 0.08 1.69 -20.39
CA LEU A 215 -0.54 1.99 -19.10
C LEU A 215 -1.48 3.20 -19.19
N PHE A 216 -1.07 4.28 -19.86
CA PHE A 216 -1.95 5.42 -20.07
C PHE A 216 -3.12 5.12 -21.01
N ALA A 217 -3.00 4.16 -21.93
CA ALA A 217 -4.11 3.71 -22.76
C ALA A 217 -5.17 2.92 -21.95
N MET A 218 -4.80 2.41 -20.77
CA MET A 218 -5.74 1.79 -19.82
C MET A 218 -6.54 2.81 -18.99
N GLY A 219 -6.27 4.11 -19.13
CA GLY A 219 -6.95 5.18 -18.39
C GLY A 219 -6.16 5.73 -17.19
N ILE A 220 -5.00 5.15 -16.88
CA ILE A 220 -4.12 5.65 -15.81
C ILE A 220 -3.68 7.08 -16.15
N SER A 221 -3.77 7.97 -15.17
CA SER A 221 -3.40 9.39 -15.32
C SER A 221 -2.00 9.69 -14.77
N VAL A 222 -1.59 8.99 -13.71
CA VAL A 222 -0.29 9.16 -13.05
C VAL A 222 0.33 7.81 -12.80
N ILE A 223 1.57 7.61 -13.27
CA ILE A 223 2.38 6.43 -12.98
C ILE A 223 3.54 6.86 -12.09
N LEU A 224 3.62 6.28 -10.89
CA LEU A 224 4.73 6.44 -9.96
C LEU A 224 5.63 5.22 -10.05
N TYR A 225 6.89 5.42 -10.43
CA TYR A 225 7.84 4.35 -10.62
C TYR A 225 8.97 4.44 -9.60
N THR A 226 9.00 3.54 -8.62
CA THR A 226 9.97 3.54 -7.52
C THR A 226 11.09 2.54 -7.76
N LYS A 227 12.34 2.94 -7.50
CA LYS A 227 13.55 2.16 -7.81
C LYS A 227 14.44 1.98 -6.57
N GLY A 228 13.81 1.74 -5.42
CA GLY A 228 14.48 1.60 -4.12
C GLY A 228 15.48 2.74 -3.83
N SER A 229 16.75 2.40 -3.63
CA SER A 229 17.82 3.37 -3.32
C SER A 229 18.17 4.31 -4.49
N GLN A 230 17.71 4.02 -5.70
CA GLN A 230 17.93 4.87 -6.88
C GLN A 230 16.91 6.01 -7.00
N GLY A 231 15.85 6.00 -6.19
CA GLY A 231 14.85 7.07 -6.11
C GLY A 231 13.53 6.71 -6.78
N ALA A 232 12.89 7.70 -7.40
CA ALA A 232 11.56 7.55 -7.96
C ALA A 232 11.34 8.46 -9.17
N GLU A 233 10.38 8.09 -10.00
CA GLU A 233 9.94 8.85 -11.17
C GLU A 233 8.42 8.98 -11.18
N VAL A 234 7.93 10.03 -11.83
CA VAL A 234 6.52 10.20 -12.14
C VAL A 234 6.37 10.43 -13.63
N TYR A 235 5.40 9.72 -14.20
CA TYR A 235 4.97 9.88 -15.58
C TYR A 235 3.51 10.32 -15.58
N THR A 236 3.24 11.37 -16.36
CA THR A 236 1.89 11.79 -16.73
C THR A 236 1.87 12.03 -18.24
N ARG A 237 0.69 12.29 -18.82
CA ARG A 237 0.57 12.67 -20.24
C ARG A 237 1.33 13.95 -20.60
N THR A 238 1.67 14.79 -19.61
CA THR A 238 2.24 16.13 -19.84
C THR A 238 3.60 16.35 -19.18
N ALA A 239 4.07 15.43 -18.34
CA ALA A 239 5.30 15.57 -17.57
C ALA A 239 5.96 14.22 -17.30
N HIS A 240 7.29 14.22 -17.29
CA HIS A 240 8.13 13.13 -16.79
C HIS A 240 9.20 13.74 -15.89
N VAL A 241 9.23 13.34 -14.63
CA VAL A 241 10.18 13.85 -13.64
C VAL A 241 10.80 12.69 -12.88
N ALA A 242 12.11 12.78 -12.65
CA ALA A 242 12.89 11.80 -11.91
C ALA A 242 13.64 12.48 -10.77
N VAL A 243 13.68 11.82 -9.61
CA VAL A 243 14.45 12.26 -8.44
C VAL A 243 15.34 11.13 -7.95
N SER A 244 16.55 11.46 -7.51
CA SER A 244 17.47 10.47 -6.93
C SER A 244 17.00 10.00 -5.55
N GLY A 245 17.45 8.81 -5.16
CA GLY A 245 17.25 8.30 -3.81
C GLY A 245 17.95 9.16 -2.76
N THR A 246 17.54 9.00 -1.51
CA THR A 246 18.00 9.85 -0.39
C THR A 246 19.42 9.54 0.09
N GLY A 247 20.01 8.41 -0.34
CA GLY A 247 21.30 7.94 0.14
C GLY A 247 21.31 7.45 1.60
N LYS A 248 20.15 7.37 2.26
CA LYS A 248 20.03 6.89 3.64
C LYS A 248 20.27 5.38 3.72
N LYS A 249 20.95 4.94 4.78
CA LYS A 249 21.19 3.52 5.03
C LYS A 249 19.93 2.88 5.63
N ALA A 250 19.42 1.83 5.00
CA ALA A 250 18.28 1.09 5.49
C ALA A 250 18.63 0.22 6.72
N VAL A 251 17.80 0.31 7.76
CA VAL A 251 17.71 -0.62 8.88
C VAL A 251 16.61 -1.65 8.60
N ASP A 252 15.46 -1.19 8.10
CA ASP A 252 14.32 -2.02 7.72
C ASP A 252 13.57 -1.34 6.56
N THR A 253 13.40 -2.04 5.44
CA THR A 253 12.71 -1.51 4.25
C THR A 253 11.20 -1.79 4.27
N THR A 254 10.70 -2.47 5.30
CA THR A 254 9.29 -2.86 5.41
C THR A 254 8.39 -1.62 5.42
N GLY A 255 7.42 -1.58 4.49
CA GLY A 255 6.50 -0.46 4.33
C GLY A 255 7.10 0.78 3.66
N ALA A 256 8.30 0.72 3.08
CA ALA A 256 8.87 1.87 2.36
C ALA A 256 8.04 2.27 1.14
N GLY A 257 7.60 1.29 0.33
CA GLY A 257 6.70 1.53 -0.81
C GLY A 257 5.34 2.06 -0.38
N ASP A 258 4.76 1.46 0.66
CA ASP A 258 3.48 1.87 1.24
C ASP A 258 3.55 3.32 1.79
N GLY A 259 4.66 3.67 2.45
CA GLY A 259 4.93 5.02 2.93
C GLY A 259 5.10 6.03 1.80
N PHE A 260 5.66 5.61 0.66
CA PHE A 260 5.84 6.45 -0.51
C PHE A 260 4.47 6.86 -1.07
N ILE A 261 3.62 5.89 -1.40
CA ILE A 261 2.30 6.17 -1.97
C ILE A 261 1.38 6.87 -0.96
N GLY A 262 1.42 6.49 0.32
CA GLY A 262 0.64 7.13 1.37
C GLY A 262 1.02 8.60 1.58
N SER A 263 2.32 8.92 1.57
CA SER A 263 2.79 10.31 1.65
C SER A 263 2.48 11.11 0.38
N PHE A 264 2.57 10.48 -0.80
CA PHE A 264 2.24 11.12 -2.06
C PHE A 264 0.76 11.51 -2.13
N LEU A 265 -0.13 10.57 -1.81
CA LEU A 265 -1.57 10.82 -1.75
C LEU A 265 -1.92 11.89 -0.71
N ASN A 266 -1.23 11.91 0.44
CA ASN A 266 -1.41 12.95 1.47
C ASN A 266 -1.08 14.34 0.94
N GLN A 267 0.03 14.51 0.23
CA GLN A 267 0.43 15.82 -0.33
C GLN A 267 -0.62 16.34 -1.31
N LEU A 268 -1.06 15.48 -2.24
CA LEU A 268 -2.12 15.84 -3.17
C LEU A 268 -3.40 16.25 -2.42
N ALA A 269 -3.78 15.48 -1.40
CA ALA A 269 -4.98 15.75 -0.60
C ALA A 269 -4.90 17.05 0.20
N TYR A 270 -3.71 17.33 0.74
CA TYR A 270 -3.42 18.53 1.53
C TYR A 270 -3.58 19.80 0.70
N GLU A 271 -3.11 19.78 -0.56
CA GLU A 271 -3.32 20.86 -1.52
C GLU A 271 -4.68 20.81 -2.23
N GLY A 272 -5.45 19.76 -1.98
CA GLY A 272 -6.78 19.58 -2.54
C GLY A 272 -6.81 19.28 -4.05
N ARG A 273 -5.68 18.83 -4.63
CA ARG A 273 -5.53 18.56 -6.06
C ARG A 273 -6.58 17.55 -6.56
N THR A 274 -7.08 17.77 -7.76
CA THR A 274 -7.94 16.83 -8.50
C THR A 274 -7.17 16.20 -9.66
N LEU A 275 -7.72 15.17 -10.30
CA LEU A 275 -7.14 14.61 -11.53
C LEU A 275 -7.00 15.67 -12.64
N ASP A 276 -7.91 16.63 -12.71
CA ASP A 276 -7.82 17.72 -13.69
C ASP A 276 -6.75 18.76 -13.35
N ASP A 277 -6.45 18.96 -12.07
CA ASP A 277 -5.32 19.80 -11.64
C ASP A 277 -3.99 19.12 -11.98
N MET A 278 -3.90 17.80 -11.79
CA MET A 278 -2.68 17.03 -12.08
C MET A 278 -2.27 17.11 -13.55
N LYS A 279 -3.24 17.20 -14.49
CA LYS A 279 -2.97 17.41 -15.93
C LYS A 279 -2.29 18.75 -16.25
N LYS A 280 -2.31 19.70 -15.30
CA LYS A 280 -1.80 21.07 -15.47
C LYS A 280 -0.60 21.35 -14.58
N MET A 281 -0.21 20.39 -13.74
CA MET A 281 0.93 20.55 -12.85
C MET A 281 2.23 20.67 -13.65
N THR A 282 3.09 21.55 -13.16
CA THR A 282 4.43 21.75 -13.69
C THR A 282 5.39 20.66 -13.22
N ASP A 283 6.48 20.45 -13.96
CA ASP A 283 7.55 19.52 -13.57
C ASP A 283 8.07 19.80 -12.15
N LYS A 284 8.14 21.08 -11.75
CA LYS A 284 8.59 21.47 -10.40
C LYS A 284 7.63 21.05 -9.30
N GLU A 285 6.32 21.10 -9.55
CA GLU A 285 5.33 20.62 -8.58
C GLU A 285 5.42 19.10 -8.41
N TRP A 286 5.54 18.38 -9.52
CA TRP A 286 5.79 16.93 -9.52
C TRP A 286 7.08 16.55 -8.80
N GLU A 287 8.18 17.24 -9.09
CA GLU A 287 9.48 17.07 -8.44
C GLU A 287 9.36 17.25 -6.92
N SER A 288 8.66 18.29 -6.46
CA SER A 288 8.45 18.54 -5.04
C SER A 288 7.73 17.38 -4.35
N TYR A 289 6.68 16.82 -4.95
CA TYR A 289 5.96 15.68 -4.38
C TYR A 289 6.83 14.43 -4.30
N LEU A 290 7.60 14.15 -5.35
CA LEU A 290 8.55 13.04 -5.37
C LEU A 290 9.66 13.20 -4.32
N ILE A 291 10.25 14.40 -4.18
CA ILE A 291 11.28 14.69 -3.17
C ILE A 291 10.74 14.46 -1.77
N PHE A 292 9.54 14.97 -1.47
CA PHE A 292 8.94 14.80 -0.14
C PHE A 292 8.69 13.32 0.16
N SER A 293 8.07 12.58 -0.76
CA SER A 293 7.80 11.15 -0.58
C SER A 293 9.08 10.33 -0.46
N ASN A 294 10.12 10.63 -1.25
CA ASN A 294 11.44 10.01 -1.10
C ASN A 294 12.06 10.29 0.27
N ARG A 295 12.02 11.54 0.73
CA ARG A 295 12.54 11.93 2.06
C ARG A 295 11.79 11.22 3.17
N TYR A 296 10.47 11.16 3.09
CA TYR A 296 9.62 10.47 4.05
C TYR A 296 10.04 9.00 4.21
N CYS A 297 10.20 8.29 3.09
CA CYS A 297 10.65 6.91 3.09
C CYS A 297 12.12 6.77 3.54
N GLY A 298 12.99 7.69 3.13
CA GLY A 298 14.39 7.71 3.56
C GLY A 298 14.55 7.83 5.07
N GLU A 299 13.65 8.56 5.75
CA GLU A 299 13.61 8.63 7.21
C GLU A 299 12.95 7.41 7.85
N SER A 300 11.88 6.86 7.26
CA SER A 300 11.19 5.68 7.80
C SER A 300 12.09 4.44 7.81
N ILE A 301 12.85 4.20 6.73
CA ILE A 301 13.70 3.00 6.61
C ILE A 301 14.86 2.94 7.62
N GLN A 302 15.16 4.03 8.32
CA GLN A 302 16.18 4.07 9.36
C GLN A 302 15.69 3.51 10.71
N LYS A 303 14.40 3.14 10.81
CA LYS A 303 13.77 2.55 12.00
C LYS A 303 13.11 1.22 11.63
N LYS A 304 12.88 0.34 12.61
CA LYS A 304 12.21 -0.95 12.39
C LYS A 304 10.68 -0.80 12.32
N GLY A 305 10.05 -1.60 11.46
CA GLY A 305 8.60 -1.70 11.28
C GLY A 305 8.02 -0.60 10.39
N ALA A 306 6.88 -0.87 9.77
CA ALA A 306 6.19 0.08 8.88
C ALA A 306 5.50 1.20 9.69
N LEU A 307 4.31 0.95 10.25
CA LEU A 307 3.53 1.95 10.99
C LEU A 307 4.32 2.67 12.10
N SER A 308 5.21 1.95 12.80
CA SER A 308 6.03 2.49 13.88
C SER A 308 7.17 3.41 13.42
N SER A 309 7.60 3.33 12.16
CA SER A 309 8.70 4.16 11.63
C SER A 309 8.24 5.47 10.99
N TYR A 310 6.98 5.54 10.61
CA TYR A 310 6.37 6.68 9.93
C TYR A 310 6.38 7.97 10.75
N LEU A 311 6.71 9.06 10.05
CA LEU A 311 6.92 10.37 10.63
C LEU A 311 5.64 11.20 10.57
N THR A 312 5.46 12.04 11.57
CA THR A 312 4.42 13.06 11.55
C THR A 312 4.77 14.19 10.58
N ARG A 313 3.75 14.95 10.14
CA ARG A 313 3.96 16.17 9.34
C ARG A 313 4.94 17.15 10.02
N ARG A 314 4.79 17.33 11.33
CA ARG A 314 5.67 18.19 12.14
C ARG A 314 7.11 17.69 12.13
N GLU A 315 7.34 16.38 12.25
CA GLU A 315 8.70 15.82 12.17
C GLU A 315 9.32 16.04 10.78
N MET A 316 8.53 15.88 9.71
CA MET A 316 8.99 16.20 8.35
C MET A 316 9.36 17.67 8.18
N GLU A 317 8.55 18.59 8.72
CA GLU A 317 8.84 20.03 8.69
C GLU A 317 10.07 20.40 9.52
N MET A 318 10.30 19.76 10.67
CA MET A 318 11.52 20.00 11.46
C MET A 318 12.80 19.51 10.77
N LEU A 319 12.70 18.47 9.94
CA LEU A 319 13.86 17.89 9.25
C LEU A 319 14.18 18.61 7.94
N PHE A 320 13.17 19.16 7.25
CA PHE A 320 13.30 19.61 5.87
C PHE A 320 12.68 20.97 5.55
N GLY A 321 12.04 21.63 6.52
CA GLY A 321 11.36 22.92 6.38
C GLY A 321 12.17 24.12 6.85
#